data_AF-A0A1G6SFF8-F1
#
_entry.id   AF-A0A1G6SFF8-F1
#
_cell.length_a   1.000
_cell.length_b   1.000
_cell.length_c   1.000
_cell.angle_alpha   90.00
_cell.angle_beta   90.00
_cell.angle_gamma   90.00
#
_symmetry.space_group_name_H-M   'P 1'
#
loop_
_entity.id
_entity.type
_entity.pdbx_description
1 polymer ?
#
loop_
_entity_poly.entity_id
_entity_poly.type
_entity_poly.pdbx_seq_one_letter_code
_entity_poly.pdbx_strand_id
1 'polypeptide(L)'
;MLSCIIHIGVQAQAGAANIYGASGSGAAGTTSVDWVLGSISADGIPVSAVLPVHFGAITASFNSNGLLVKWATETETNNDHFDIEVSEDGVYFKKIATIASTAPGGNSTTPLQYEYQSTQTEIALALGLALLCYAGLFSKRKKYRYLPALVLLLAVAAQSSCTKKDRELQTTRHHLYLRIAQVDKDGAKTYSRIIKVTEE
;
A
#
# COMPACT_ATOMS: atom_id res chain seq x y z
N MET A 1 -8.71 65.46 13.07
CA MET A 1 -9.51 64.30 12.64
C MET A 1 -8.80 63.06 13.16
N LEU A 2 -9.31 62.42 14.22
CA LEU A 2 -8.75 61.16 14.73
C LEU A 2 -9.30 60.01 13.87
N SER A 3 -8.43 59.23 13.24
CA SER A 3 -8.80 58.03 12.50
C SER A 3 -8.85 56.84 13.46
N CYS A 4 -10.03 56.23 13.61
CA CYS A 4 -10.23 55.04 14.45
C CYS A 4 -9.89 53.79 13.62
N ILE A 5 -8.78 53.11 13.95
CA ILE A 5 -8.40 51.85 13.31
C ILE A 5 -9.13 50.72 14.04
N ILE A 6 -10.15 50.15 13.41
CA ILE A 6 -10.90 49.01 13.93
C ILE A 6 -10.05 47.75 13.73
N HIS A 7 -9.47 47.21 14.80
CA HIS A 7 -8.86 45.88 14.78
C HIS A 7 -9.97 44.85 14.95
N ILE A 8 -10.32 44.15 13.87
CA ILE A 8 -11.23 43.00 13.94
C ILE A 8 -10.39 41.77 14.32
N GLY A 9 -10.44 41.39 15.59
CA GLY A 9 -9.84 40.13 16.04
C GLY A 9 -10.68 38.95 15.54
N VAL A 10 -10.11 38.11 14.68
CA VAL A 10 -10.72 36.83 14.30
C VAL A 10 -10.31 35.79 15.34
N GLN A 11 -11.26 35.33 16.16
CA GLN A 11 -11.05 34.17 17.03
C GLN A 11 -11.38 32.90 16.25
N ALA A 12 -10.38 32.04 16.03
CA ALA A 12 -10.58 30.70 15.50
C ALA A 12 -10.83 29.73 16.66
N GLN A 13 -11.95 29.01 16.64
CA GLN A 13 -12.24 27.93 17.59
C GLN A 13 -11.97 26.59 16.91
N ALA A 14 -11.02 25.82 17.46
CA ALA A 14 -10.65 24.52 16.94
C ALA A 14 -11.76 23.49 17.26
N GLY A 15 -12.50 23.08 16.24
CA GLY A 15 -13.31 21.87 16.21
C GLY A 15 -12.64 20.83 15.31
N ALA A 16 -12.75 19.55 15.66
CA ALA A 16 -11.99 18.47 15.06
C ALA A 16 -12.04 18.44 13.51
N ALA A 17 -10.84 18.33 12.93
CA ALA A 17 -10.51 17.80 11.60
C ALA A 17 -10.64 18.68 10.35
N ASN A 18 -11.07 19.95 10.39
CA ASN A 18 -10.94 20.85 9.23
C ASN A 18 -10.59 22.28 9.68
N ILE A 19 -9.46 22.83 9.21
CA ILE A 19 -9.11 24.25 9.40
C ILE A 19 -9.62 25.01 8.17
N TYR A 20 -10.69 25.78 8.34
CA TYR A 20 -11.11 26.77 7.35
C TYR A 20 -10.41 28.09 7.67
N GLY A 21 -9.31 28.39 6.97
CA GLY A 21 -8.65 29.69 7.06
C GLY A 21 -9.19 30.61 5.98
N ALA A 22 -9.83 31.72 6.37
CA ALA A 22 -10.11 32.82 5.46
C ALA A 22 -9.09 33.93 5.73
N SER A 23 -8.34 34.35 4.72
CA SER A 23 -7.62 35.62 4.76
C SER A 23 -8.28 36.56 3.76
N GLY A 24 -8.62 37.76 4.22
CA GLY A 24 -9.16 38.82 3.39
C GLY A 24 -8.15 39.94 3.27
N SER A 25 -7.88 40.39 2.05
CA SER A 25 -7.39 41.74 1.83
C SER A 25 -8.34 42.45 0.90
N GLY A 26 -8.69 43.70 1.22
CA GLY A 26 -9.62 44.49 0.44
C GLY A 26 -9.42 45.98 0.71
N ALA A 27 -9.44 46.77 -0.35
CA ALA A 27 -9.76 48.19 -0.28
C ALA A 27 -11.28 48.35 -0.35
N ALA A 28 -11.81 49.48 0.14
CA ALA A 28 -13.25 49.70 0.29
C ALA A 28 -14.08 49.29 -0.95
N GLY A 29 -14.92 48.27 -0.79
CA GLY A 29 -15.93 47.85 -1.78
C GLY A 29 -15.72 46.47 -2.41
N THR A 30 -14.55 45.83 -2.26
CA THR A 30 -14.33 44.45 -2.75
C THR A 30 -13.54 43.62 -1.74
N THR A 31 -14.09 42.45 -1.39
CA THR A 31 -13.38 41.42 -0.60
C THR A 31 -13.27 40.17 -1.46
N SER A 32 -12.07 39.83 -1.92
CA SER A 32 -11.80 38.53 -2.52
C SER A 32 -11.48 37.54 -1.42
N VAL A 33 -12.23 36.45 -1.34
CA VAL A 33 -11.92 35.32 -0.46
C VAL A 33 -11.43 34.20 -1.36
N ASP A 34 -10.16 33.84 -1.24
CA ASP A 34 -9.58 32.72 -1.97
C ASP A 34 -9.63 31.47 -1.08
N TRP A 35 -10.25 30.41 -1.57
CA TRP A 35 -10.40 29.16 -0.81
C TRP A 35 -9.21 28.26 -1.10
N VAL A 36 -8.23 28.22 -0.20
CA VAL A 36 -7.12 27.28 -0.30
C VAL A 36 -7.57 25.92 0.25
N LEU A 37 -7.70 24.92 -0.62
CA LEU A 37 -7.81 23.52 -0.23
C LEU A 37 -6.40 22.99 0.07
N GLY A 38 -5.96 23.08 1.32
CA GLY A 38 -4.64 22.57 1.73
C GLY A 38 -4.38 22.67 3.23
N SER A 39 -3.38 21.93 3.71
CA SER A 39 -2.84 22.04 5.06
C SER A 39 -1.70 23.07 5.10
N ILE A 40 -1.77 24.02 6.03
CA ILE A 40 -0.69 24.99 6.27
C ILE A 40 0.31 24.33 7.24
N SER A 41 1.53 24.07 6.79
CA SER A 41 2.66 23.75 7.66
C SER A 41 3.22 25.04 8.26
N ALA A 42 3.74 24.98 9.51
CA ALA A 42 4.22 26.15 10.24
C ALA A 42 5.40 26.89 9.57
N ASP A 43 6.00 26.27 8.54
CA ASP A 43 7.18 26.78 7.84
C ASP A 43 6.85 27.54 6.54
N GLY A 44 5.56 27.75 6.22
CA GLY A 44 5.14 28.57 5.08
C GLY A 44 5.42 27.95 3.70
N ILE A 45 5.81 26.68 3.64
CA ILE A 45 5.90 25.92 2.39
C ILE A 45 4.49 25.46 2.02
N PRO A 46 3.94 25.85 0.85
CA PRO A 46 2.68 25.30 0.39
C PRO A 46 2.85 23.79 0.21
N VAL A 47 2.22 23.00 1.07
CA VAL A 47 2.09 21.57 0.83
C VAL A 47 1.10 21.46 -0.32
N SER A 48 1.60 21.23 -1.53
CA SER A 48 0.74 20.95 -2.68
C SER A 48 -0.14 19.78 -2.29
N ALA A 49 -1.45 20.00 -2.20
CA ALA A 49 -2.40 18.91 -2.09
C ALA A 49 -2.32 18.16 -3.43
N VAL A 50 -1.41 17.18 -3.49
CA VAL A 50 -1.21 16.34 -4.66
C VAL A 50 -2.53 15.65 -4.92
N LEU A 51 -3.10 15.92 -6.09
CA LEU A 51 -4.36 15.32 -6.52
C LEU A 51 -4.14 13.80 -6.65
N PRO A 52 -4.95 12.97 -5.96
CA PRO A 52 -4.81 11.52 -5.98
C PRO A 52 -4.82 10.96 -7.40
N VAL A 53 -4.01 9.93 -7.67
CA VAL A 53 -4.20 9.11 -8.88
C VAL A 53 -5.62 8.52 -8.86
N HIS A 54 -6.34 8.70 -9.96
CA HIS A 54 -7.63 8.06 -10.17
C HIS A 54 -7.40 6.67 -10.75
N PHE A 55 -7.51 5.64 -9.91
CA PHE A 55 -7.44 4.25 -10.34
C PHE A 55 -8.72 3.86 -11.10
N GLY A 56 -8.55 3.28 -12.28
CA GLY A 56 -9.61 2.65 -13.05
C GLY A 56 -9.91 1.22 -12.56
N ALA A 57 -10.09 0.29 -13.49
CA ALA A 57 -10.26 -1.11 -13.17
C ALA A 57 -8.95 -1.70 -12.62
N ILE A 58 -9.07 -2.49 -11.55
CA ILE A 58 -7.98 -3.28 -10.97
C ILE A 58 -8.46 -4.73 -10.93
N THR A 59 -7.66 -5.62 -11.48
CA THR A 59 -7.90 -7.07 -11.43
C THR A 59 -6.64 -7.78 -10.95
N ALA A 60 -6.84 -8.86 -10.21
CA ALA A 60 -5.76 -9.71 -9.76
C ALA A 60 -6.22 -11.18 -9.79
N SER A 61 -5.48 -12.03 -10.49
CA SER A 61 -5.78 -13.45 -10.63
C SER A 61 -4.52 -14.31 -10.50
N PHE A 62 -4.66 -15.51 -9.96
CA PHE A 62 -3.64 -16.53 -10.05
C PHE A 62 -3.80 -17.30 -11.36
N ASN A 63 -2.71 -17.37 -12.13
CA ASN A 63 -2.58 -18.20 -13.32
C ASN A 63 -1.43 -19.22 -13.15
N SER A 64 -1.18 -20.02 -14.20
CA SER A 64 -0.11 -21.03 -14.20
C SER A 64 1.30 -20.47 -13.97
N ASN A 65 1.49 -19.17 -14.16
CA ASN A 65 2.77 -18.47 -13.99
C ASN A 65 2.88 -17.72 -12.66
N GLY A 66 1.80 -17.63 -11.87
CA GLY A 66 1.76 -16.95 -10.58
C GLY A 66 0.64 -15.90 -10.48
N LEU A 67 0.81 -14.92 -9.60
CA LEU A 67 -0.10 -13.78 -9.44
C LEU A 67 0.07 -12.80 -10.61
N LEU A 68 -1.00 -12.60 -11.37
CA LEU A 68 -1.16 -11.57 -12.39
C LEU A 68 -1.96 -10.41 -11.82
N VAL A 69 -1.44 -9.19 -11.93
CA VAL A 69 -2.10 -7.96 -11.46
C VAL A 69 -2.16 -6.99 -12.64
N LYS A 70 -3.35 -6.48 -12.94
CA LYS A 70 -3.57 -5.49 -14.00
C LYS A 70 -4.32 -4.31 -13.43
N TRP A 71 -3.87 -3.11 -13.75
CA TRP A 71 -4.57 -1.88 -13.39
C TRP A 71 -4.42 -0.81 -14.45
N ALA A 72 -5.33 0.15 -14.40
CA ALA A 72 -5.23 1.37 -15.18
C ALA A 72 -5.31 2.59 -14.26
N THR A 73 -4.63 3.66 -14.65
CA THR A 73 -4.82 5.00 -14.11
C THR A 73 -5.58 5.82 -15.14
N GLU A 74 -6.54 6.64 -14.72
CA GLU A 74 -7.23 7.59 -15.60
C GLU A 74 -6.40 8.86 -15.74
N THR A 75 -5.84 9.33 -14.64
CA THR A 75 -4.92 10.46 -14.55
C THR A 75 -3.82 10.19 -13.53
N GLU A 76 -2.65 10.75 -13.77
CA GLU A 76 -1.51 10.74 -12.84
C GLU A 76 -1.00 12.14 -12.58
N THR A 77 -0.66 12.45 -11.34
CA THR A 77 -0.07 13.72 -10.94
C THR A 77 1.04 13.45 -9.94
N ASN A 78 2.23 14.00 -10.22
CA ASN A 78 3.43 13.85 -9.39
C ASN A 78 3.77 12.39 -9.02
N ASN A 79 3.39 11.42 -9.84
CA ASN A 79 3.54 10.00 -9.53
C ASN A 79 4.98 9.53 -9.78
N ASP A 80 5.57 8.84 -8.81
CA ASP A 80 6.88 8.23 -8.96
C ASP A 80 6.74 6.75 -9.34
N HIS A 81 6.01 5.99 -8.52
CA HIS A 81 5.81 4.56 -8.72
C HIS A 81 4.55 4.02 -8.02
N PHE A 82 4.26 2.76 -8.30
CA PHE A 82 3.24 1.97 -7.64
C PHE A 82 3.87 0.83 -6.85
N ASP A 83 3.52 0.71 -5.59
CA ASP A 83 3.81 -0.44 -4.75
C ASP A 83 2.63 -1.41 -4.79
N ILE A 84 2.87 -2.65 -5.21
CA ILE A 84 1.87 -3.72 -5.17
C ILE A 84 1.95 -4.39 -3.81
N GLU A 85 0.85 -4.40 -3.08
CA GLU A 85 0.79 -4.94 -1.72
C GLU A 85 -0.29 -6.01 -1.59
N VAL A 86 0.03 -7.11 -0.91
CA VAL A 86 -0.87 -8.23 -0.66
C VAL A 86 -1.07 -8.48 0.83
N SER A 87 -2.19 -9.06 1.19
CA SER A 87 -2.57 -9.35 2.57
C SER A 87 -3.37 -10.64 2.65
N GLU A 88 -3.08 -11.46 3.66
CA GLU A 88 -3.84 -12.69 3.94
C GLU A 88 -5.10 -12.42 4.80
N ASP A 89 -5.16 -11.27 5.47
CA ASP A 89 -6.24 -10.89 6.39
C ASP A 89 -7.00 -9.63 5.98
N GLY A 90 -6.54 -8.93 4.94
CA GLY A 90 -7.10 -7.68 4.47
C GLY A 90 -6.79 -6.48 5.38
N VAL A 91 -5.95 -6.65 6.40
CA VAL A 91 -5.57 -5.63 7.39
C VAL A 91 -4.09 -5.30 7.29
N TYR A 92 -3.22 -6.31 7.36
CA TYR A 92 -1.78 -6.14 7.25
C TYR A 92 -1.32 -6.45 5.84
N PHE A 93 -0.84 -5.42 5.15
CA PHE A 93 -0.38 -5.50 3.77
C PHE A 93 1.14 -5.53 3.70
N LYS A 94 1.65 -6.44 2.88
CA LYS A 94 3.07 -6.59 2.57
C LYS A 94 3.32 -6.23 1.11
N LYS A 95 4.30 -5.36 0.88
CA LYS A 95 4.78 -5.06 -0.47
C LYS A 95 5.45 -6.28 -1.11
N ILE A 96 5.06 -6.56 -2.35
CA ILE A 96 5.65 -7.63 -3.18
C ILE A 96 6.37 -7.10 -4.43
N ALA A 97 6.02 -5.90 -4.90
CA ALA A 97 6.68 -5.31 -6.07
C ALA A 97 6.57 -3.78 -6.06
N THR A 98 7.49 -3.15 -6.79
CA THR A 98 7.46 -1.72 -7.11
C THR A 98 7.54 -1.55 -8.62
N ILE A 99 6.62 -0.77 -9.20
CA ILE A 99 6.47 -0.56 -10.63
C ILE A 99 6.51 0.94 -10.90
N ALA A 100 7.55 1.40 -11.61
CA ALA A 100 7.71 2.82 -11.92
C ALA A 100 6.53 3.35 -12.76
N SER A 101 6.15 4.61 -12.55
CA SER A 101 5.19 5.29 -13.43
C SER A 101 5.74 5.34 -14.86
N THR A 102 4.87 5.09 -15.83
CA THR A 102 5.18 5.29 -17.25
C THR A 102 4.82 6.69 -17.74
N ALA A 103 4.16 7.48 -16.88
CA ALA A 103 3.77 8.84 -17.20
C ALA A 103 5.01 9.75 -17.34
N PRO A 104 5.14 10.53 -18.43
CA PRO A 104 6.24 11.46 -18.60
C PRO A 104 6.34 12.43 -17.43
N GLY A 105 7.46 12.39 -16.70
CA GLY A 105 7.66 13.21 -15.52
C GLY A 105 6.67 12.94 -14.38
N GLY A 106 6.00 11.78 -14.37
CA GLY A 106 5.03 11.41 -13.33
C GLY A 106 3.64 12.03 -13.50
N ASN A 107 3.35 12.63 -14.66
CA ASN A 107 2.07 13.28 -14.92
C ASN A 107 1.42 12.74 -16.20
N SER A 108 0.14 12.41 -16.13
CA SER A 108 -0.64 11.98 -17.28
C SER A 108 -2.08 12.46 -17.15
N THR A 109 -2.63 13.03 -18.22
CA THR A 109 -4.06 13.34 -18.35
C THR A 109 -4.80 12.32 -19.22
N THR A 110 -4.09 11.27 -19.65
CA THR A 110 -4.62 10.18 -20.47
C THR A 110 -4.49 8.86 -19.74
N PRO A 111 -5.40 7.89 -19.95
CA PRO A 111 -5.32 6.62 -19.26
C PRO A 111 -4.04 5.85 -19.59
N LEU A 112 -3.40 5.29 -18.56
CA LEU A 112 -2.23 4.42 -18.69
C LEU A 112 -2.53 3.04 -18.12
N GLN A 113 -2.00 2.00 -18.76
CA GLN A 113 -2.21 0.61 -18.37
C GLN A 113 -0.91 0.01 -17.85
N TYR A 114 -1.05 -0.77 -16.80
CA TYR A 114 0.07 -1.40 -16.10
C TYR A 114 -0.23 -2.86 -15.82
N GLU A 115 0.83 -3.66 -15.79
CA GLU A 115 0.77 -5.09 -15.56
C GLU A 115 1.95 -5.55 -14.71
N TYR A 116 1.69 -6.47 -13.80
CA TYR A 116 2.70 -7.16 -13.02
C TYR A 116 2.38 -8.66 -12.97
N GLN A 117 3.38 -9.49 -13.25
CA GLN A 117 3.31 -10.93 -13.13
C GLN A 117 4.38 -11.38 -12.14
N SER A 118 3.98 -11.99 -11.03
CA SER A 118 4.91 -12.61 -10.09
C SER A 118 5.48 -13.89 -10.69
N THR A 119 6.74 -14.19 -10.44
CA THR A 119 7.31 -15.53 -10.68
C THR A 119 7.08 -16.39 -9.43
N GLN A 120 6.60 -17.62 -9.60
CA GLN A 120 6.22 -18.55 -8.51
C GLN A 120 7.31 -18.80 -7.44
N THR A 121 8.55 -18.43 -7.70
CA THR A 121 9.69 -18.63 -6.81
C THR A 121 9.76 -17.66 -5.63
N GLU A 122 9.23 -16.45 -5.73
CA GLU A 122 9.55 -15.38 -4.75
C GLU A 122 8.56 -15.33 -3.56
N ILE A 123 7.30 -15.69 -3.77
CA ILE A 123 6.26 -15.61 -2.73
C ILE A 123 6.45 -16.71 -1.67
N ALA A 124 6.94 -17.89 -2.06
CA ALA A 124 7.21 -19.00 -1.14
C ALA A 124 8.48 -18.79 -0.28
N LEU A 125 9.52 -18.17 -0.85
CA LEU A 125 10.79 -17.95 -0.14
C LEU A 125 10.65 -16.93 1.00
N ALA A 126 9.86 -15.88 0.80
CA ALA A 126 9.68 -14.84 1.79
C ALA A 126 8.89 -15.31 3.03
N LEU A 127 8.05 -16.34 2.89
CA LEU A 127 7.32 -16.97 4.01
C LEU A 127 8.12 -18.14 4.62
N GLY A 128 8.89 -18.87 3.81
CA GLY A 128 9.76 -19.96 4.27
C GLY A 128 10.91 -19.50 5.18
N LEU A 129 11.50 -18.33 4.91
CA LEU A 129 12.62 -17.80 5.71
C LEU A 129 12.20 -17.38 7.13
N ALA A 130 10.96 -16.91 7.32
CA ALA A 130 10.44 -16.55 8.64
C ALA A 130 10.32 -17.78 9.57
N LEU A 131 9.97 -18.94 9.01
CA LEU A 131 9.89 -20.22 9.75
C LEU A 131 11.28 -20.76 10.13
N LEU A 132 12.29 -20.59 9.26
CA LEU A 132 13.67 -21.01 9.56
C LEU A 132 14.31 -20.17 10.67
N CYS A 133 14.02 -18.87 10.75
CA CYS A 133 14.47 -18.02 11.85
C CYS A 133 13.83 -18.40 13.20
N TYR A 134 12.56 -18.81 13.19
CA TYR A 134 11.85 -19.27 14.39
C TYR A 134 12.45 -20.58 14.94
N ALA A 135 12.84 -21.51 14.06
CA ALA A 135 13.52 -22.75 14.45
C ALA A 135 14.95 -22.54 14.98
N GLY A 136 15.67 -21.53 14.47
CA GLY A 136 17.05 -21.23 14.87
C GLY A 136 17.19 -20.68 16.30
N LEU A 137 16.19 -19.94 16.80
CA LEU A 137 16.22 -19.32 18.13
C LEU A 137 16.05 -20.32 19.29
N PHE A 138 15.46 -21.50 19.04
CA PHE A 138 15.29 -22.55 20.06
C PHE A 138 16.49 -23.52 20.20
N SER A 139 17.52 -23.38 19.36
CA SER A 139 18.70 -24.27 19.33
C SER A 139 19.68 -24.10 20.51
N LYS A 140 19.47 -23.11 21.40
CA LYS A 140 20.41 -22.79 22.49
C LYS A 140 20.49 -23.86 23.61
N ARG A 141 19.59 -24.85 23.67
CA ARG A 141 19.63 -25.92 24.69
C ARG A 141 20.33 -27.18 24.15
N LYS A 142 21.61 -27.37 24.53
CA LYS A 142 22.49 -28.50 24.13
C LYS A 142 21.83 -29.88 24.20
N LYS A 143 20.84 -30.08 25.08
CA LYS A 143 20.09 -31.33 25.27
C LYS A 143 19.22 -31.72 24.07
N TYR A 144 18.83 -30.77 23.21
CA TYR A 144 17.95 -31.02 22.06
C TYR A 144 18.65 -30.84 20.71
N ARG A 145 20.00 -30.78 20.69
CA ARG A 145 20.82 -30.54 19.48
C ARG A 145 20.61 -31.59 18.38
N TYR A 146 20.32 -32.83 18.75
CA TYR A 146 20.08 -33.94 17.82
C TYR A 146 18.60 -34.29 17.67
N LEU A 147 17.73 -33.67 18.47
CA LEU A 147 16.28 -33.84 18.39
C LEU A 147 15.71 -33.46 17.00
N PRO A 148 16.12 -32.35 16.34
CA PRO A 148 15.58 -32.04 15.01
C PRO A 148 16.05 -33.04 13.94
N ALA A 149 17.27 -33.57 14.04
CA ALA A 149 17.78 -34.60 13.13
C ALA A 149 17.04 -35.93 13.31
N LEU A 150 16.70 -36.30 14.55
CA LEU A 150 15.90 -37.49 14.86
C LEU A 150 14.46 -37.35 14.35
N VAL A 151 13.85 -36.17 14.52
CA VAL A 151 12.50 -35.87 14.01
C VAL A 151 12.47 -35.89 12.48
N LEU A 152 13.51 -35.38 11.80
CA LEU A 152 13.66 -35.47 10.35
C LEU A 152 13.80 -36.91 9.86
N LEU A 153 14.60 -37.74 10.53
CA LEU A 153 14.73 -39.16 10.19
C LEU A 153 13.42 -39.93 10.36
N LEU A 154 12.67 -39.66 11.43
CA LEU A 154 11.36 -40.26 11.66
C LEU A 154 10.31 -39.76 10.66
N ALA A 155 10.37 -38.49 10.25
CA ALA A 155 9.49 -37.94 9.23
C ALA A 155 9.76 -38.53 7.84
N VAL A 156 11.04 -38.75 7.47
CA VAL A 156 11.42 -39.43 6.23
C VAL A 156 10.99 -40.90 6.25
N ALA A 157 11.09 -41.58 7.40
CA ALA A 157 10.57 -42.94 7.56
C ALA A 157 9.03 -43.02 7.53
N ALA A 158 8.32 -41.96 7.92
CA ALA A 158 6.87 -41.87 7.81
C ALA A 158 6.40 -41.61 6.35
N GLN A 159 7.29 -41.14 5.48
CA GLN A 159 7.00 -40.94 4.05
C GLN A 159 7.16 -42.21 3.21
N SER A 160 7.84 -43.25 3.71
CA SER A 160 7.99 -44.54 3.03
C SER A 160 6.84 -45.53 3.31
N SER A 161 5.83 -45.14 4.08
CA SER A 161 4.57 -45.89 4.22
C SER A 161 3.46 -45.17 3.45
N CYS A 162 3.41 -45.42 2.14
CA CYS A 162 2.32 -44.97 1.28
C CYS A 162 0.99 -45.57 1.72
N THR A 163 0.24 -44.87 2.58
CA THR A 163 -1.20 -44.87 2.41
C THR A 163 -1.50 -43.81 1.36
N LYS A 164 -2.06 -44.24 0.24
CA LYS A 164 -2.75 -43.39 -0.73
C LYS A 164 -3.91 -42.71 0.02
N LYS A 165 -3.61 -41.63 0.75
CA LYS A 165 -4.58 -40.65 1.20
C LYS A 165 -4.50 -39.56 0.18
N ASP A 166 -5.60 -39.43 -0.54
CA ASP A 166 -5.88 -38.35 -1.46
C ASP A 166 -5.30 -37.08 -0.89
N ARG A 167 -4.38 -36.49 -1.64
CA ARG A 167 -3.81 -35.18 -1.34
C ARG A 167 -4.88 -34.15 -1.69
N GLU A 168 -6.00 -34.22 -0.97
CA GLU A 168 -6.89 -33.09 -0.76
C GLU A 168 -6.09 -32.15 0.12
N LEU A 169 -5.19 -31.42 -0.53
CA LEU A 169 -4.58 -30.23 0.03
C LEU A 169 -5.77 -29.38 0.41
N GLN A 170 -6.06 -29.33 1.71
CA GLN A 170 -7.12 -28.51 2.26
C GLN A 170 -6.92 -27.11 1.69
N THR A 171 -7.75 -26.79 0.71
CA THR A 171 -7.92 -25.45 0.20
C THR A 171 -8.70 -24.72 1.29
N THR A 172 -8.05 -24.43 2.42
CA THR A 172 -8.29 -23.12 3.01
C THR A 172 -7.82 -22.17 1.94
N ARG A 173 -8.72 -21.80 1.02
CA ARG A 173 -8.55 -20.66 0.12
C ARG A 173 -8.39 -19.47 1.03
N HIS A 174 -7.17 -19.25 1.50
CA HIS A 174 -6.81 -18.02 2.18
C HIS A 174 -7.09 -16.95 1.15
N HIS A 175 -8.16 -16.20 1.39
CA HIS A 175 -8.57 -15.12 0.53
C HIS A 175 -7.40 -14.14 0.51
N LEU A 176 -6.65 -14.11 -0.58
CA LEU A 176 -5.59 -13.14 -0.72
C LEU A 176 -6.22 -11.82 -1.15
N TYR A 177 -5.93 -10.78 -0.41
CA TYR A 177 -6.33 -9.41 -0.70
C TYR A 177 -5.17 -8.67 -1.33
N LEU A 178 -5.48 -7.76 -2.24
CA LEU A 178 -4.50 -6.93 -2.93
C LEU A 178 -4.95 -5.47 -2.92
N ARG A 179 -3.98 -4.58 -2.75
CA ARG A 179 -4.13 -3.15 -3.01
C ARG A 179 -2.88 -2.62 -3.71
N ILE A 180 -3.02 -1.47 -4.35
CA ILE A 180 -1.92 -0.76 -4.99
C ILE A 180 -1.74 0.55 -4.24
N ALA A 181 -0.51 0.84 -3.82
CA ALA A 181 -0.15 2.13 -3.26
C ALA A 181 0.56 2.94 -4.34
N GLN A 182 -0.05 4.03 -4.78
CA GLN A 182 0.65 5.07 -5.51
C GLN A 182 1.60 5.79 -4.53
N VAL A 183 2.84 5.99 -4.95
CA VAL A 183 3.84 6.78 -4.24
C VAL A 183 4.22 7.96 -5.12
N ASP A 184 4.04 9.17 -4.60
CA ASP A 184 4.48 10.38 -5.30
C ASP A 184 5.99 10.60 -5.17
N LYS A 185 6.49 11.60 -5.89
CA LYS A 185 7.92 11.97 -5.87
C LYS A 185 8.40 12.52 -4.52
N ASP A 186 7.47 12.91 -3.65
CA ASP A 186 7.74 13.43 -2.31
C ASP A 186 7.64 12.32 -1.24
N GLY A 187 7.25 11.09 -1.65
CA GLY A 187 7.11 9.91 -0.81
C GLY A 187 5.73 9.74 -0.15
N ALA A 188 4.76 10.61 -0.41
CA ALA A 188 3.40 10.45 0.08
C ALA A 188 2.70 9.29 -0.65
N LYS A 189 1.84 8.56 0.08
CA LYS A 189 1.17 7.36 -0.43
C LYS A 189 -0.33 7.52 -0.51
N THR A 190 -0.89 7.14 -1.64
CA THR A 190 -2.34 7.02 -1.86
C THR A 190 -2.67 5.57 -2.24
N TYR A 191 -3.68 5.00 -1.61
CA TYR A 191 -4.04 3.60 -1.83
C TYR A 191 -5.25 3.43 -2.74
N SER A 192 -5.23 2.40 -3.57
CA SER A 192 -6.41 1.91 -4.28
C SER A 192 -7.41 1.26 -3.32
N ARG A 193 -8.59 0.93 -3.84
CA ARG A 193 -9.49 -0.03 -3.17
C ARG A 193 -8.79 -1.37 -2.99
N ILE A 194 -9.18 -2.09 -1.94
CA ILE A 194 -8.76 -3.47 -1.70
C ILE A 194 -9.62 -4.39 -2.57
N ILE A 195 -8.99 -5.30 -3.30
CA ILE A 195 -9.66 -6.33 -4.09
C ILE A 195 -9.27 -7.73 -3.59
N LYS A 196 -10.13 -8.71 -3.84
CA LYS A 196 -9.80 -10.12 -3.64
C LYS A 196 -9.14 -10.66 -4.89
N VAL A 197 -8.06 -11.42 -4.72
CA VAL A 197 -7.40 -12.16 -5.80
C VAL A 197 -8.25 -13.37 -6.16
N THR A 198 -8.53 -13.56 -7.44
CA THR A 198 -9.30 -14.70 -7.95
C THR A 198 -8.39 -15.77 -8.54
N GLU A 199 -8.94 -16.94 -8.85
CA GLU A 199 -8.31 -17.91 -9.75
C GLU A 199 -8.81 -17.62 -11.17
N GLU A 200 -7.93 -17.72 -12.17
CA GLU A 200 -8.31 -17.63 -13.59
C GLU A 200 -8.92 -18.94 -14.11
#